data_AF-A0A9P9D6J2-F1
#
_entry.id   AF-A0A9P9D6J2-F1
#
_cell.length_a   1.000
_cell.length_b   1.000
_cell.length_c   1.000
_cell.angle_alpha   90.00
_cell.angle_beta   90.00
_cell.angle_gamma   90.00
#
_symmetry.space_group_name_H-M   'P 1'
#
loop_
_entity.id
_entity.type
_entity.pdbx_description
1 polymer ?
#
loop_
_entity_poly.entity_id
_entity_poly.type
_entity_poly.pdbx_seq_one_letter_code
_entity_poly.pdbx_strand_id
1 'polypeptide(L)'
;MMPERDRLAQNLFKIDTLRSPIGLAVLHDMLALYQKSSNVEYRPGLEPDKCPCGKRNGSSYDWRHVNTCFKAAMAKVYGFAELCFLCNKWFHCTEAWDADCQHHMDHLDHLLVWCDPLTYGGVLARAGYCPFCLGDRNVPVSVRMHQFKIRWTWLDHIQTHIRTLEGGYMPVHCPILHPTCLGVFESIQEPQFHLQDAFGVERNRDSTKIKRPRHESGDIPPPKRKRPQR
;
A
#
# COMPACT_ATOMS: atom_id res chain seq x y z
N MET A 1 -9.61 7.07 0.35
CA MET A 1 -9.69 5.87 1.23
C MET A 1 -10.89 5.94 2.18
N MET A 2 -11.60 7.07 2.23
CA MET A 2 -12.89 7.18 2.89
C MET A 2 -13.68 8.19 2.06
N PRO A 3 -14.67 7.77 1.26
CA PRO A 3 -15.38 8.69 0.37
C PRO A 3 -15.95 9.91 1.10
N GLU A 4 -16.37 9.75 2.36
CA GLU A 4 -16.82 10.85 3.21
C GLU A 4 -15.69 11.85 3.50
N ARG A 5 -14.48 11.39 3.82
CA ARG A 5 -13.33 12.29 4.04
C ARG A 5 -12.90 12.97 2.74
N ASP A 6 -12.94 12.25 1.63
CA ASP A 6 -12.57 12.80 0.32
C ASP A 6 -13.56 13.91 -0.09
N ARG A 7 -14.87 13.70 0.15
CA ARG A 7 -15.90 14.74 -0.02
C ARG A 7 -15.75 15.89 0.97
N LEU A 8 -15.46 15.61 2.24
CA LEU A 8 -15.23 16.66 3.25
C LEU A 8 -14.01 17.51 2.89
N ALA A 9 -12.90 16.93 2.45
CA ALA A 9 -11.73 17.69 2.03
C ALA A 9 -12.07 18.68 0.91
N GLN A 10 -12.99 18.31 0.01
CA GLN A 10 -13.46 19.18 -1.09
C GLN A 10 -14.50 20.22 -0.65
N ASN A 11 -15.38 19.88 0.29
CA ASN A 11 -16.59 20.67 0.57
C ASN A 11 -16.58 21.42 1.91
N LEU A 12 -15.81 20.96 2.89
CA LEU A 12 -15.84 21.49 4.26
C LEU A 12 -15.44 22.96 4.35
N PHE A 13 -14.56 23.42 3.45
CA PHE A 13 -14.06 24.79 3.42
C PHE A 13 -14.76 25.68 2.38
N LYS A 14 -15.80 25.19 1.72
CA LYS A 14 -16.61 26.02 0.80
C LYS A 14 -17.51 26.94 1.60
N ILE A 15 -17.58 28.21 1.21
CA ILE A 15 -18.46 29.20 1.86
C ILE A 15 -19.87 28.99 1.32
N ASP A 16 -20.74 28.40 2.15
CA ASP A 16 -22.16 28.21 1.87
C ASP A 16 -22.96 28.16 3.19
N THR A 17 -24.29 28.16 3.11
CA THR A 17 -25.17 27.98 4.26
C THR A 17 -25.27 26.51 4.66
N LEU A 18 -25.49 26.22 5.96
CA LEU A 18 -25.63 24.85 6.46
C LEU A 18 -26.80 24.05 5.84
N ARG A 19 -27.84 24.75 5.36
CA ARG A 19 -29.03 24.13 4.74
C ARG A 19 -28.91 23.98 3.22
N SER A 20 -27.83 24.47 2.62
CA SER A 20 -27.54 24.23 1.21
C SER A 20 -27.31 22.74 0.93
N PRO A 21 -27.40 22.29 -0.33
CA PRO A 21 -27.01 20.93 -0.69
C PRO A 21 -25.58 20.57 -0.23
N ILE A 22 -24.64 21.52 -0.30
CA ILE A 22 -23.24 21.32 0.13
C ILE A 22 -23.18 21.22 1.66
N GLY A 23 -23.86 22.10 2.38
CA GLY A 23 -23.90 22.10 3.85
C GLY A 23 -24.53 20.82 4.41
N LEU A 24 -25.62 20.36 3.82
CA LEU A 24 -26.26 19.09 4.19
C LEU A 24 -25.35 17.89 3.90
N ALA A 25 -24.68 17.87 2.74
CA ALA A 25 -23.73 16.81 2.41
C ALA A 25 -22.57 16.74 3.42
N VAL A 26 -21.99 17.89 3.80
CA VAL A 26 -20.94 17.97 4.83
C VAL A 26 -21.42 17.44 6.17
N LEU A 27 -22.61 17.85 6.63
CA LEU A 27 -23.18 17.37 7.89
C LEU A 27 -23.44 15.86 7.87
N HIS A 28 -23.97 15.33 6.76
CA HIS A 28 -24.18 13.90 6.58
C HIS A 28 -22.85 13.13 6.58
N ASP A 29 -21.83 13.63 5.90
CA ASP A 29 -20.50 13.03 5.88
C ASP A 29 -19.85 13.02 7.27
N MET A 30 -19.97 14.12 8.04
CA MET A 30 -19.50 14.20 9.43
C MET A 30 -20.22 13.21 10.35
N LEU A 31 -21.55 13.12 10.26
CA LEU A 31 -22.35 12.18 11.05
C LEU A 31 -22.03 10.73 10.70
N ALA A 32 -21.87 10.42 9.41
CA ALA A 32 -21.46 9.09 8.95
C ALA A 32 -20.09 8.72 9.54
N LEU A 33 -19.12 9.65 9.52
CA LEU A 33 -17.81 9.42 10.14
C LEU A 33 -17.90 9.22 11.65
N TYR A 34 -18.74 9.98 12.34
CA TYR A 34 -18.94 9.86 13.78
C TYR A 34 -19.57 8.52 14.18
N GLN A 35 -20.49 8.00 13.37
CA GLN A 35 -21.19 6.73 13.62
C GLN A 35 -20.37 5.49 13.26
N LYS A 36 -19.29 5.63 12.48
CA LYS A 36 -18.45 4.50 12.08
C LYS A 36 -17.68 3.93 13.28
N SER A 37 -17.77 2.62 13.46
CA SER A 37 -17.01 1.89 14.48
C SER A 37 -15.56 1.60 14.08
N SER A 38 -15.23 1.78 12.80
CA SER A 38 -13.87 1.68 12.24
C SER A 38 -13.62 2.82 11.27
N ASN A 39 -12.41 3.37 11.29
CA ASN A 39 -11.99 4.37 10.31
C ASN A 39 -11.86 3.79 8.89
N VAL A 40 -11.68 2.47 8.72
CA VAL A 40 -11.66 1.83 7.40
C VAL A 40 -12.50 0.56 7.45
N GLU A 41 -13.57 0.54 6.67
CA GLU A 41 -14.47 -0.62 6.54
C GLU A 41 -14.00 -1.57 5.45
N TYR A 42 -13.51 -1.02 4.34
CA TYR A 42 -12.97 -1.77 3.22
C TYR A 42 -11.97 -0.95 2.42
N ARG A 43 -11.16 -1.63 1.61
CA ARG A 43 -10.28 -0.97 0.64
C ARG A 43 -11.05 -0.70 -0.67
N PRO A 44 -11.02 0.52 -1.22
CA PRO A 44 -11.57 0.78 -2.55
C PRO A 44 -11.01 -0.17 -3.60
N GLY A 45 -11.87 -0.69 -4.47
CA GLY A 45 -11.53 -1.73 -5.44
C GLY A 45 -11.60 -3.16 -4.89
N LEU A 46 -11.74 -3.34 -3.58
CA LEU A 46 -11.87 -4.62 -2.87
C LEU A 46 -13.10 -4.62 -1.95
N GLU A 47 -14.21 -4.10 -2.45
CA GLU A 47 -15.49 -4.10 -1.75
C GLU A 47 -15.93 -5.56 -1.48
N PRO A 48 -16.57 -5.85 -0.33
CA PRO A 48 -16.94 -7.22 0.03
C PRO A 48 -17.82 -7.96 -0.99
N ASP A 49 -18.68 -7.22 -1.68
CA ASP A 49 -19.58 -7.70 -2.74
C ASP A 49 -18.84 -8.08 -4.03
N LYS A 50 -17.62 -7.60 -4.23
CA LYS A 50 -16.77 -8.05 -5.35
C LYS A 50 -16.27 -9.47 -5.17
N CYS A 51 -16.27 -10.08 -3.97
CA CYS A 51 -15.80 -11.46 -3.84
C CYS A 51 -16.69 -12.42 -4.64
N PRO A 52 -16.16 -13.11 -5.67
CA PRO A 52 -16.92 -14.10 -6.44
C PRO A 52 -17.42 -15.27 -5.58
N CYS A 53 -16.79 -15.47 -4.43
CA CYS A 53 -17.12 -16.51 -3.48
C CYS A 53 -18.51 -16.36 -2.84
N GLY A 54 -19.10 -15.15 -2.82
CA GLY A 54 -20.34 -14.85 -2.12
C GLY A 54 -20.31 -15.09 -0.60
N LYS A 55 -19.18 -15.54 -0.05
CA LYS A 55 -19.00 -15.83 1.37
C LYS A 55 -18.90 -14.53 2.15
N ARG A 56 -20.06 -14.00 2.57
CA ARG A 56 -20.14 -13.24 3.83
C ARG A 56 -20.00 -14.25 4.97
N ASN A 57 -18.84 -14.86 5.12
CA ASN A 57 -18.55 -15.55 6.37
C ASN A 57 -18.75 -14.50 7.46
N GLY A 58 -19.46 -14.80 8.55
CA GLY A 58 -19.69 -13.87 9.67
C GLY A 58 -18.42 -13.43 10.41
N SER A 59 -17.26 -13.53 9.77
CA SER A 59 -15.96 -13.03 10.16
C SER A 59 -15.72 -11.60 9.67
N SER A 60 -14.83 -10.91 10.37
CA SER A 60 -14.21 -9.64 9.96
C SER A 60 -13.85 -9.61 8.46
N TYR A 61 -14.00 -8.44 7.84
CA TYR A 61 -13.56 -8.17 6.46
C TYR A 61 -12.09 -8.59 6.25
N ASP A 62 -11.83 -9.35 5.18
CA ASP A 62 -10.49 -9.78 4.76
C ASP A 62 -10.23 -9.34 3.31
N TRP A 63 -9.57 -8.20 3.16
CA TRP A 63 -9.19 -7.66 1.84
C TRP A 63 -8.24 -8.58 1.06
N ARG A 64 -7.43 -9.41 1.75
CA ARG A 64 -6.51 -10.35 1.07
C ARG A 64 -7.31 -11.42 0.35
N HIS A 65 -8.36 -11.93 1.00
CA HIS A 65 -9.26 -12.89 0.40
C HIS A 65 -9.99 -12.27 -0.80
N VAL A 66 -10.59 -11.08 -0.64
CA VAL A 66 -11.30 -10.41 -1.75
C VAL A 66 -10.35 -10.18 -2.94
N ASN A 67 -9.13 -9.70 -2.71
CA ASN A 67 -8.15 -9.48 -3.77
C ASN A 67 -7.75 -10.77 -4.48
N THR A 68 -7.41 -11.82 -3.75
CA THR A 68 -6.97 -13.09 -4.34
C THR A 68 -8.10 -13.82 -5.05
N CYS A 69 -9.31 -13.82 -4.46
CA CYS A 69 -10.48 -14.47 -5.05
C CYS A 69 -10.93 -13.75 -6.33
N PHE A 70 -11.05 -12.42 -6.30
CA PHE A 70 -11.41 -11.64 -7.49
C PHE A 70 -10.36 -11.77 -8.59
N LYS A 71 -9.07 -11.66 -8.23
CA LYS A 71 -7.97 -11.85 -9.18
C LYS A 71 -8.04 -13.22 -9.86
N ALA A 72 -8.22 -14.29 -9.09
CA ALA A 72 -8.30 -15.64 -9.64
C ALA A 72 -9.51 -15.81 -10.59
N ALA A 73 -10.68 -15.28 -10.22
CA ALA A 73 -11.87 -15.36 -11.05
C ALA A 73 -11.71 -14.57 -12.36
N MET A 74 -11.20 -13.34 -12.29
CA MET A 74 -11.01 -12.50 -13.48
C MET A 74 -9.90 -13.02 -14.38
N ALA A 75 -8.78 -13.50 -13.81
CA ALA A 75 -7.71 -14.12 -14.58
C ALA A 75 -8.18 -15.39 -15.32
N LYS A 76 -9.15 -16.14 -14.77
CA LYS A 76 -9.76 -17.28 -15.46
C LYS A 76 -10.58 -16.87 -16.70
N VAL A 77 -11.19 -15.68 -16.67
CA VAL A 77 -12.05 -15.17 -17.77
C VAL A 77 -11.21 -14.44 -18.83
N TYR A 78 -10.31 -13.57 -18.39
CA TYR A 78 -9.57 -12.65 -19.26
C TYR A 78 -8.11 -13.06 -19.50
N GLY A 79 -7.62 -14.10 -18.83
CA GLY A 79 -6.20 -14.50 -18.86
C GLY A 79 -5.30 -13.67 -17.93
N PHE A 80 -5.74 -12.46 -17.55
CA PHE A 80 -5.00 -11.55 -16.68
C PHE A 80 -5.92 -10.79 -15.74
N ALA A 81 -5.44 -10.50 -14.54
CA ALA A 81 -6.10 -9.59 -13.62
C ALA A 81 -5.11 -9.01 -12.60
N GLU A 82 -5.01 -7.68 -12.54
CA GLU A 82 -4.31 -6.99 -11.46
C GLU A 82 -5.08 -5.77 -10.96
N LEU A 83 -4.91 -5.48 -9.68
CA LEU A 83 -5.43 -4.26 -9.06
C LEU A 83 -4.29 -3.26 -8.93
N CYS A 84 -4.46 -2.06 -9.46
CA CYS A 84 -3.60 -0.93 -9.12
C CYS A 84 -3.97 -0.42 -7.72
N PHE A 85 -3.07 -0.53 -6.74
CA PHE A 85 -3.26 -0.03 -5.38
C PHE A 85 -3.06 1.50 -5.28
N LEU A 86 -2.59 2.16 -6.34
CA LEU A 86 -2.57 3.63 -6.42
C LEU A 86 -3.92 4.15 -6.95
N CYS A 87 -4.40 3.60 -8.07
CA CYS A 87 -5.66 4.02 -8.71
C CYS A 87 -6.92 3.38 -8.10
N ASN A 88 -6.80 2.28 -7.33
CA ASN A 88 -7.90 1.44 -6.88
C ASN A 88 -8.73 0.84 -8.03
N LYS A 89 -8.08 0.56 -9.16
CA LYS A 89 -8.72 0.08 -10.40
C LYS A 89 -8.18 -1.29 -10.82
N TRP A 90 -9.08 -2.16 -11.27
CA TRP A 90 -8.74 -3.45 -11.85
C TRP A 90 -8.42 -3.34 -13.34
N PHE A 91 -7.39 -4.07 -13.75
CA PHE A 91 -6.94 -4.23 -15.13
C PHE A 91 -7.01 -5.70 -15.51
N HIS A 92 -7.47 -5.96 -16.74
CA HIS A 92 -7.72 -7.31 -17.26
C HIS A 92 -6.90 -7.65 -18.51
N CYS A 93 -6.07 -6.71 -18.96
CA CYS A 93 -5.07 -6.92 -20.02
C CYS A 93 -3.73 -6.36 -19.58
N THR A 94 -2.66 -7.01 -20.03
CA THR A 94 -1.29 -6.66 -19.67
C THR A 94 -0.89 -5.30 -20.22
N GLU A 95 -1.33 -4.97 -21.44
CA GLU A 95 -0.99 -3.72 -22.11
C GLU A 95 -1.55 -2.50 -21.35
N ALA A 96 -2.80 -2.57 -20.90
CA ALA A 96 -3.38 -1.49 -20.10
C ALA A 96 -2.77 -1.40 -18.71
N TRP A 97 -2.35 -2.54 -18.14
CA TRP A 97 -1.64 -2.57 -16.86
C TRP A 97 -0.24 -1.95 -16.97
N ASP A 98 0.51 -2.30 -18.01
CA ASP A 98 1.82 -1.72 -18.29
C ASP A 98 1.73 -0.21 -18.55
N ALA A 99 0.71 0.23 -19.30
CA ALA A 99 0.46 1.66 -19.54
C ALA A 99 0.12 2.42 -18.24
N ASP A 100 -0.69 1.85 -17.35
CA ASP A 100 -1.01 2.43 -16.03
C ASP A 100 0.25 2.51 -15.15
N CYS A 101 1.07 1.45 -15.15
CA CYS A 101 2.35 1.44 -14.45
C CYS A 101 3.30 2.51 -15.01
N GLN A 102 3.38 2.67 -16.33
CA GLN A 102 4.19 3.72 -16.97
C GLN A 102 3.71 5.11 -16.58
N HIS A 103 2.39 5.33 -16.58
CA HIS A 103 1.82 6.60 -16.14
C HIS A 103 2.25 6.94 -14.71
N HIS A 104 2.28 5.97 -13.80
CA HIS A 104 2.80 6.18 -12.44
C HIS A 104 4.31 6.43 -12.41
N MET A 105 5.09 5.73 -13.24
CA MET A 105 6.53 5.93 -13.35
C MET A 105 6.90 7.34 -13.85
N ASP A 106 6.10 7.90 -14.76
CA ASP A 106 6.31 9.25 -15.30
C ASP A 106 5.98 10.35 -14.27
N HIS A 107 5.28 9.99 -13.19
CA HIS A 107 4.84 10.92 -12.14
C HIS A 107 5.28 10.45 -10.74
N LEU A 108 6.43 9.78 -10.63
CA LEU A 108 6.94 9.25 -9.35
C LEU A 108 7.11 10.33 -8.29
N ASP A 109 7.46 11.56 -8.70
CA ASP A 109 7.64 12.71 -7.81
C ASP A 109 6.38 13.05 -7.02
N HIS A 110 5.19 12.71 -7.55
CA HIS A 110 3.91 12.92 -6.87
C HIS A 110 3.55 11.77 -5.92
N LEU A 111 4.24 10.64 -6.02
CA LEU A 111 3.89 9.39 -5.35
C LEU A 111 4.82 9.08 -4.16
N LEU A 112 6.10 9.43 -4.23
CA LEU A 112 7.12 8.86 -3.36
C LEU A 112 7.58 9.82 -2.26
N VAL A 113 6.93 9.73 -1.10
CA VAL A 113 7.54 10.13 0.18
C VAL A 113 7.88 8.89 1.03
N TRP A 114 7.17 7.78 0.82
CA TRP A 114 7.33 6.52 1.56
C TRP A 114 7.02 5.32 0.65
N CYS A 115 7.94 4.36 0.58
CA CYS A 115 7.86 3.21 -0.31
C CYS A 115 7.35 1.94 0.38
N ASP A 116 7.05 1.99 1.67
CA ASP A 116 6.67 0.82 2.46
C ASP A 116 5.17 0.49 2.33
N PRO A 117 4.77 -0.79 2.47
CA PRO A 117 3.37 -1.15 2.54
C PRO A 117 2.75 -0.60 3.83
N LEU A 118 1.71 0.23 3.69
CA LEU A 118 0.98 0.81 4.82
C LEU A 118 -0.31 0.03 5.06
N THR A 119 -0.50 -0.48 6.27
CA THR A 119 -1.75 -1.10 6.72
C THR A 119 -2.39 -0.22 7.79
N TYR A 120 -3.69 0.03 7.67
CA TYR A 120 -4.46 0.83 8.62
C TYR A 120 -5.80 0.15 8.91
N GLY A 121 -6.12 -0.05 10.20
CA GLY A 121 -7.34 -0.76 10.60
C GLY A 121 -7.42 -2.21 10.08
N GLY A 122 -6.28 -2.90 9.91
CA GLY A 122 -6.21 -4.24 9.33
C GLY A 122 -6.38 -4.30 7.80
N VAL A 123 -6.57 -3.16 7.15
CA VAL A 123 -6.74 -3.03 5.71
C VAL A 123 -5.48 -2.46 5.07
N LEU A 124 -5.01 -3.06 3.98
CA LEU A 124 -3.89 -2.49 3.22
C LEU A 124 -4.34 -1.14 2.66
N ALA A 125 -3.69 -0.08 3.11
CA ALA A 125 -3.94 1.32 2.79
C ALA A 125 -3.13 1.71 1.54
N ARG A 126 -1.88 1.23 1.44
CA ARG A 126 -0.99 1.43 0.29
C ARG A 126 -0.10 0.20 0.12
N ALA A 127 0.11 -0.23 -1.13
CA ALA A 127 1.14 -1.24 -1.41
C ALA A 127 2.54 -0.61 -1.34
N GLY A 128 3.54 -1.39 -0.94
CA GLY A 128 4.93 -0.97 -0.99
C GLY A 128 5.54 -1.20 -2.35
N TYR A 129 6.57 -0.43 -2.67
CA TYR A 129 7.34 -0.49 -3.90
C TYR A 129 8.83 -0.56 -3.56
N CYS A 130 9.60 -1.37 -4.27
CA CYS A 130 11.03 -1.48 -4.00
C CYS A 130 11.78 -0.32 -4.68
N PRO A 131 12.52 0.53 -3.95
CA PRO A 131 13.25 1.64 -4.57
C PRO A 131 14.21 1.18 -5.68
N PHE A 132 14.90 0.06 -5.46
CA PHE A 132 15.82 -0.53 -6.44
C PHE A 132 15.11 -0.97 -7.73
N CYS A 133 13.98 -1.68 -7.62
CA CYS A 133 13.22 -2.11 -8.80
C CYS A 133 12.63 -0.92 -9.55
N LEU A 134 12.13 0.09 -8.84
CA LEU A 134 11.68 1.33 -9.47
C LEU A 134 12.82 2.01 -10.25
N GLY A 135 14.05 1.98 -9.72
CA GLY A 135 15.24 2.51 -10.38
C GLY A 135 15.74 1.72 -11.59
N ASP A 136 15.50 0.41 -11.63
CA ASP A 136 16.09 -0.48 -12.63
C ASP A 136 15.43 -0.34 -14.01
N ARG A 137 16.10 0.37 -14.91
CA ARG A 137 15.63 0.61 -16.28
C ARG A 137 15.75 -0.61 -17.20
N ASN A 138 16.38 -1.70 -16.75
CA ASN A 138 16.61 -2.89 -17.58
C ASN A 138 15.45 -3.89 -17.52
N VAL A 139 14.47 -3.67 -16.65
CA VAL A 139 13.31 -4.56 -16.51
C VAL A 139 12.01 -3.85 -16.90
N PRO A 140 10.97 -4.58 -17.34
CA PRO A 140 9.69 -4.00 -17.73
C PRO A 140 9.03 -3.22 -16.60
N VAL A 141 8.23 -2.22 -16.95
CA VAL A 141 7.67 -1.24 -16.01
C VAL A 141 6.73 -1.87 -14.98
N SER A 142 5.92 -2.86 -15.37
CA SER A 142 5.11 -3.64 -14.43
C SER A 142 5.94 -4.46 -13.42
N VAL A 143 7.15 -4.86 -13.79
CA VAL A 143 8.09 -5.54 -12.88
C VAL A 143 8.72 -4.53 -11.92
N ARG A 144 9.11 -3.35 -12.42
CA ARG A 144 9.63 -2.23 -11.62
C ARG A 144 8.62 -1.78 -10.56
N MET A 145 7.35 -1.68 -10.97
CA MET A 145 6.20 -1.28 -10.16
C MET A 145 5.58 -2.44 -9.36
N HIS A 146 6.35 -3.49 -9.02
CA HIS A 146 5.81 -4.60 -8.24
C HIS A 146 5.20 -4.13 -6.91
N GLN A 147 3.94 -4.49 -6.70
CA GLN A 147 3.14 -4.03 -5.56
C GLN A 147 3.24 -5.01 -4.40
N PHE A 148 4.10 -4.70 -3.43
CA PHE A 148 4.24 -5.50 -2.22
C PHE A 148 3.07 -5.26 -1.27
N LYS A 149 2.35 -6.33 -0.97
CA LYS A 149 1.15 -6.31 -0.12
C LYS A 149 1.44 -6.57 1.36
N ILE A 150 2.63 -7.08 1.65
CA ILE A 150 3.08 -7.53 2.98
C ILE A 150 4.43 -6.87 3.27
N ARG A 151 4.56 -6.21 4.43
CA ARG A 151 5.78 -5.49 4.82
C ARG A 151 6.99 -6.40 4.87
N TRP A 152 6.84 -7.59 5.45
CA TRP A 152 7.90 -8.60 5.52
C TRP A 152 8.50 -8.92 4.14
N THR A 153 7.67 -9.26 3.16
CA THR A 153 8.15 -9.65 1.82
C THR A 153 8.79 -8.48 1.08
N TRP A 154 8.30 -7.26 1.33
CA TRP A 154 8.90 -6.03 0.79
C TRP A 154 10.30 -5.81 1.36
N LEU A 155 10.44 -5.89 2.68
CA LEU A 155 11.72 -5.68 3.35
C LEU A 155 12.74 -6.76 2.99
N ASP A 156 12.33 -8.03 2.98
CA ASP A 156 13.19 -9.16 2.58
C ASP A 156 13.70 -9.01 1.14
N HIS A 157 12.84 -8.57 0.22
CA HIS A 157 13.22 -8.26 -1.15
C HIS A 157 14.21 -7.07 -1.24
N ILE A 158 14.00 -5.99 -0.48
CA ILE A 158 14.97 -4.88 -0.48
C ILE A 158 16.32 -5.33 0.04
N GLN A 159 16.34 -6.21 1.04
CA GLN A 159 17.59 -6.75 1.57
C GLN A 159 18.36 -7.61 0.57
N THR A 160 17.70 -8.23 -0.43
CA THR A 160 18.45 -8.91 -1.49
C THR A 160 19.30 -7.92 -2.29
N HIS A 161 18.76 -6.73 -2.58
CA HIS A 161 19.51 -5.66 -3.26
C HIS A 161 20.66 -5.13 -2.41
N ILE A 162 20.41 -4.88 -1.12
CA ILE A 162 21.46 -4.39 -0.20
C ILE A 162 22.63 -5.37 -0.10
N ARG A 163 22.35 -6.69 -0.02
CA ARG A 163 23.41 -7.72 -0.01
C ARG A 163 24.22 -7.75 -1.31
N THR A 164 23.60 -7.45 -2.45
CA THR A 164 24.32 -7.33 -3.72
C THR A 164 25.25 -6.12 -3.74
N LEU A 165 24.84 -5.00 -3.11
CA LEU A 165 25.68 -3.81 -2.96
C LEU A 165 26.89 -4.05 -2.06
N GLU A 166 26.75 -4.87 -1.01
CA GLU A 166 27.85 -5.20 -0.09
C GLU A 166 29.05 -5.87 -0.78
N GLY A 167 28.84 -6.53 -1.92
CA GLY A 167 29.89 -7.12 -2.76
C GLY A 167 30.20 -6.34 -4.04
N GLY A 168 29.63 -5.13 -4.19
CA GLY A 168 29.71 -4.32 -5.42
C GLY A 168 30.89 -3.36 -5.48
N TYR A 169 31.02 -2.69 -6.62
CA TYR A 169 31.98 -1.60 -6.83
C TYR A 169 31.46 -0.28 -6.24
N MET A 170 32.35 0.50 -5.66
CA MET A 170 32.08 1.86 -5.18
C MET A 170 32.33 2.89 -6.31
N PRO A 171 31.63 4.03 -6.34
CA PRO A 171 30.62 4.48 -5.38
C PRO A 171 29.23 3.87 -5.63
N VAL A 172 28.39 3.85 -4.60
CA VAL A 172 27.00 3.39 -4.71
C VAL A 172 26.10 4.56 -5.08
N HIS A 173 25.19 4.36 -6.01
CA HIS A 173 24.20 5.36 -6.38
C HIS A 173 22.86 5.14 -5.68
N CYS A 174 22.14 6.23 -5.45
CA CYS A 174 20.75 6.12 -5.01
C CYS A 174 19.91 5.42 -6.09
N PRO A 175 19.06 4.44 -5.70
CA PRO A 175 18.25 3.72 -6.67
C PRO A 175 17.20 4.60 -7.38
N ILE A 176 16.73 5.68 -6.75
CA ILE A 176 15.78 6.62 -7.36
C ILE A 176 16.30 8.03 -7.13
N LEU A 177 16.56 8.76 -8.21
CA LEU A 177 16.85 10.18 -8.11
C LEU A 177 15.59 10.93 -7.66
N HIS A 178 15.71 11.71 -6.60
CA HIS A 178 14.67 12.61 -6.10
C HIS A 178 15.29 13.95 -5.68
N PRO A 179 14.50 15.04 -5.55
CA PRO A 179 15.03 16.41 -5.44
C PRO A 179 16.01 16.67 -4.28
N THR A 180 15.97 15.86 -3.23
CA THR A 180 16.81 15.98 -2.03
C THR A 180 17.95 14.95 -1.97
N CYS A 181 18.18 14.19 -3.04
CA CYS A 181 19.18 13.14 -3.07
C CYS A 181 20.53 13.64 -3.63
N LEU A 182 21.62 13.45 -2.86
CA LEU A 182 22.99 13.67 -3.35
C LEU A 182 23.43 12.61 -4.39
N GLY A 183 22.73 11.48 -4.45
CA GLY A 183 22.82 10.49 -5.53
C GLY A 183 24.05 9.60 -5.55
N VAL A 184 25.08 9.90 -4.76
CA VAL A 184 26.35 9.15 -4.71
C VAL A 184 26.77 8.93 -3.26
N PHE A 185 27.22 7.73 -2.94
CA PHE A 185 27.61 7.31 -1.61
C PHE A 185 29.00 6.65 -1.62
N GLU A 186 29.84 7.06 -0.67
CA GLU A 186 31.24 6.62 -0.51
C GLU A 186 31.40 5.46 0.48
N SER A 187 30.29 5.06 1.11
CA SER A 187 30.21 3.86 1.95
C SER A 187 28.88 3.14 1.74
N ILE A 188 28.82 1.84 2.07
CA ILE A 188 27.55 1.07 2.07
C ILE A 188 26.61 1.49 3.20
N GLN A 189 27.14 2.13 4.25
CA GLN A 189 26.34 2.57 5.38
C GLN A 189 25.48 3.80 5.05
N GLU A 190 26.00 4.72 4.25
CA GLU A 190 25.27 5.90 3.75
C GLU A 190 23.98 5.57 2.98
N PRO A 191 23.95 4.67 1.96
CA PRO A 191 22.71 4.32 1.27
C PRO A 191 21.73 3.64 2.21
N GLN A 192 22.16 2.90 3.24
CA GLN A 192 21.23 2.32 4.22
C GLN A 192 20.50 3.39 5.04
N PHE A 193 21.21 4.42 5.50
CA PHE A 193 20.59 5.56 6.19
C PHE A 193 19.69 6.34 5.24
N HIS A 194 20.17 6.60 4.03
CA HIS A 194 19.37 7.26 3.00
C HIS A 194 18.07 6.50 2.70
N LEU A 195 18.12 5.17 2.60
CA LEU A 195 16.94 4.34 2.38
C LEU A 195 15.94 4.40 3.52
N GLN A 196 16.43 4.49 4.76
CA GLN A 196 15.58 4.66 5.93
C GLN A 196 14.87 6.01 5.91
N ASP A 197 15.62 7.10 5.66
CA ASP A 197 15.10 8.47 5.75
C ASP A 197 14.23 8.85 4.55
N ALA A 198 14.60 8.43 3.33
CA ALA A 198 13.91 8.80 2.10
C ALA A 198 12.79 7.83 1.69
N PHE A 199 12.87 6.55 2.11
CA PHE A 199 11.95 5.51 1.62
C PHE A 199 11.31 4.66 2.72
N GLY A 200 11.62 4.91 4.00
CA GLY A 200 11.05 4.15 5.12
C GLY A 200 11.57 2.72 5.26
N VAL A 201 12.73 2.42 4.68
CA VAL A 201 13.35 1.09 4.76
C VAL A 201 14.04 0.93 6.11
N GLU A 202 13.42 0.17 7.00
CA GLU A 202 14.02 -0.13 8.30
C GLU A 202 15.36 -0.88 8.14
N ARG A 203 16.39 -0.38 8.82
CA ARG A 203 17.68 -1.06 8.89
C ARG A 203 17.54 -2.30 9.76
N ASN A 204 18.06 -3.42 9.26
CA ASN A 204 18.19 -4.61 10.10
C ASN A 204 19.36 -4.37 11.06
N ARG A 205 19.05 -4.12 12.34
CA ARG A 205 20.08 -3.91 13.37
C ARG A 205 20.81 -5.20 13.74
N ASP A 206 20.27 -6.37 13.39
CA ASP A 206 20.84 -7.65 13.78
C ASP A 206 20.97 -8.60 12.56
N SER A 207 22.17 -9.13 12.35
CA SER A 207 22.54 -10.11 11.31
C SER A 207 21.75 -11.43 11.33
N THR A 208 20.73 -11.55 12.17
CA THR A 208 19.77 -12.65 12.08
C THR A 208 18.83 -12.40 10.92
N LYS A 209 18.73 -13.40 10.01
CA LYS A 209 17.65 -13.50 9.01
C LYS A 209 16.39 -12.96 9.65
N ILE A 210 15.83 -11.87 9.10
CA ILE A 210 14.62 -11.34 9.70
C ILE A 210 13.64 -12.55 9.72
N LYS A 211 12.98 -12.80 10.84
CA LYS A 211 12.05 -13.92 10.94
C LYS A 211 10.68 -13.39 10.57
N ARG A 212 9.90 -14.15 9.80
CA ARG A 212 8.47 -13.87 9.61
C ARG A 212 7.87 -13.53 10.98
N PRO A 213 7.26 -12.35 11.17
CA PRO A 213 6.62 -12.03 12.44
C PRO A 213 5.61 -13.12 12.75
N ARG A 214 5.73 -13.75 13.92
CA ARG A 214 4.83 -14.84 14.36
C ARG A 214 3.38 -14.34 14.51
N HIS A 215 3.19 -13.03 14.53
CA HIS A 215 1.93 -12.33 14.51
C HIS A 215 2.17 -11.00 13.78
N GLU A 216 1.55 -10.79 12.61
CA GLU A 216 1.09 -9.43 12.29
C GLU A 216 -0.06 -9.19 13.29
N SER A 217 0.28 -8.72 14.49
CA SER A 217 -0.70 -8.22 15.43
C SER A 217 -1.34 -7.01 14.77
N GLY A 218 -2.49 -7.22 14.12
CA GLY A 218 -3.47 -6.16 14.06
C GLY A 218 -3.68 -5.67 15.48
N ASP A 219 -3.68 -4.36 15.68
CA ASP A 219 -4.07 -3.71 16.92
C ASP A 219 -5.57 -3.93 17.19
N ILE A 220 -5.93 -5.19 17.47
CA ILE A 220 -7.22 -5.60 17.98
C ILE A 220 -6.90 -6.40 19.24
N PRO A 221 -7.08 -5.81 20.44
CA PRO A 221 -7.04 -6.58 21.67
C PRO A 221 -8.07 -7.71 21.56
N PRO A 222 -7.72 -8.95 21.92
CA PRO A 222 -8.68 -10.04 21.91
C PRO A 222 -9.87 -9.66 22.82
N PRO A 223 -11.13 -9.94 22.41
CA PRO A 223 -12.28 -9.64 23.23
C PRO A 223 -12.13 -10.37 24.57
N LYS A 224 -12.21 -9.61 25.67
CA LYS A 224 -12.16 -10.15 27.03
C LYS A 224 -13.25 -11.22 27.14
N ARG A 225 -12.84 -12.49 27.19
CA ARG A 225 -13.74 -13.60 27.51
C ARG A 225 -14.31 -13.32 28.91
N LYS A 226 -15.61 -13.01 29.00
CA LYS A 226 -16.33 -13.00 30.28
C LYS A 226 -16.20 -14.42 30.86
N ARG A 227 -15.54 -14.53 32.01
CA ARG A 227 -15.57 -15.75 32.82
C ARG A 227 -17.05 -16.02 33.19
N PRO A 228 -17.54 -17.26 33.08
CA PRO A 228 -18.82 -17.62 33.67
C PRO A 228 -18.70 -17.43 35.19
N GLN A 229 -19.62 -16.66 35.78
CA GLN A 229 -19.81 -16.66 37.22
C GLN A 229 -20.34 -18.05 37.63
N ARG A 230 -19.63 -18.70 38.52
CA ARG A 230 -20.14 -19.76 39.40
C ARG A 230 -19.91 -19.31 40.82
#